data_AF-A0A9W7D5Y3-F1
#
_entry.id   AF-A0A9W7D5Y3-F1
#
_cell.length_a   1.000
_cell.length_b   1.000
_cell.length_c   1.000
_cell.angle_alpha   90.00
_cell.angle_beta   90.00
_cell.angle_gamma   90.00
#
_symmetry.space_group_name_H-M   'P 1'
#
loop_
_entity.id
_entity.type
_entity.pdbx_description
1 polymer ?
#
loop_
_entity_poly.entity_id
_entity_poly.type
_entity_poly.pdbx_seq_one_letter_code
_entity_poly.pdbx_strand_id
1 'polypeptide(L)'
;MKLPNKRELGVWIPLDKDMTVFAMNGDLDATRLNEWIDALGDSGASLPNEDEVHVGSEDENDIALIVKLLRVFRKLLENEGSYPPATALDIHHHIDTGNAAPNLLKRRRQAQSEDKIINENVKQMLGAGVIEEGQGAWGFPVVLVQKKDGEVRFCILVAPEDRDQTAFTTKKGFYRCIWMPFGLTNAPSTFQRMMNHVLRGLTWSTCLVYLDDIVVFTRGGIERHTVELACVLERLSMAGMTLKLKKCNFAMTSMVYLGHELTGFGSIMAPMTKLLRKDVEWQWGSRRGVSEDQTAVDDEVCAYLPRF
;
A
#
# COMPACT_ATOMS: atom_id res chain seq x y z
N MET A 1 -18.80 25.27 -8.12
CA MET A 1 -18.33 23.88 -8.02
C MET A 1 -18.37 23.54 -6.54
N LYS A 2 -18.83 22.34 -6.14
CA LYS A 2 -18.86 21.91 -4.73
C LYS A 2 -17.93 20.71 -4.55
N LEU A 3 -17.54 20.42 -3.31
CA LEU A 3 -16.76 19.21 -3.02
C LEU A 3 -17.50 17.95 -3.48
N PRO A 4 -16.79 16.99 -4.10
CA PRO A 4 -17.38 15.79 -4.69
C PRO A 4 -17.94 14.85 -3.62
N ASN A 5 -18.95 14.07 -3.97
CA ASN A 5 -19.45 13.00 -3.08
C ASN A 5 -18.48 11.79 -3.07
N LYS A 6 -18.71 10.84 -2.15
CA LYS A 6 -17.84 9.66 -2.01
C LYS A 6 -17.66 8.85 -3.31
N ARG A 7 -18.73 8.65 -4.09
CA ARG A 7 -18.64 7.90 -5.36
C ARG A 7 -17.83 8.64 -6.42
N GLU A 8 -17.93 9.96 -6.43
CA GLU A 8 -17.19 10.83 -7.33
C GLU A 8 -15.70 10.86 -6.99
N LEU A 9 -15.31 10.81 -5.70
CA LEU A 9 -13.90 10.71 -5.29
C LEU A 9 -13.17 9.51 -5.94
N GLY A 10 -13.88 8.40 -6.12
CA GLY A 10 -13.36 7.19 -6.76
C GLY A 10 -13.06 7.31 -8.26
N VAL A 11 -13.47 8.40 -8.93
CA VAL A 11 -13.27 8.60 -10.38
C VAL A 11 -12.67 9.97 -10.68
N TRP A 12 -12.91 10.95 -9.83
CA TRP A 12 -12.43 12.32 -9.95
C TRP A 12 -10.90 12.39 -9.80
N ILE A 13 -10.33 13.40 -10.45
CA ILE A 13 -8.91 13.72 -10.39
C ILE A 13 -8.82 15.18 -9.95
N PRO A 14 -8.29 15.48 -8.75
CA PRO A 14 -8.13 16.84 -8.27
C PRO A 14 -7.15 17.61 -9.15
N LEU A 15 -7.62 18.67 -9.80
CA LEU A 15 -6.79 19.61 -10.54
C LEU A 15 -6.54 20.86 -9.70
N ASP A 16 -5.41 21.53 -9.89
CA ASP A 16 -5.09 22.80 -9.20
C ASP A 16 -6.17 23.87 -9.37
N LYS A 17 -6.80 23.91 -10.55
CA LYS A 17 -7.91 24.83 -10.86
C LYS A 17 -9.12 24.56 -9.99
N ASP A 18 -9.44 23.29 -9.74
CA ASP A 18 -10.59 22.89 -8.93
C ASP A 18 -10.34 23.29 -7.47
N MET A 19 -9.14 23.03 -6.96
CA MET A 19 -8.73 23.41 -5.61
C MET A 19 -8.75 24.93 -5.41
N THR A 20 -8.31 25.69 -6.41
CA THR A 20 -8.40 27.16 -6.38
C THR A 20 -9.86 27.63 -6.31
N VAL A 21 -10.76 27.00 -7.07
CA VAL A 21 -12.19 27.33 -7.05
C VAL A 21 -12.81 26.98 -5.69
N PHE A 22 -12.44 25.86 -5.08
CA PHE A 22 -12.92 25.50 -3.73
C PHE A 22 -12.43 26.48 -2.67
N ALA A 23 -11.15 26.87 -2.72
CA ALA A 23 -10.61 27.92 -1.84
C ALA A 23 -11.39 29.23 -2.00
N MET A 24 -11.64 29.68 -3.24
CA MET A 24 -12.40 30.89 -3.52
C MET A 24 -13.85 30.85 -3.02
N ASN A 25 -14.46 29.66 -2.97
CA ASN A 25 -15.84 29.48 -2.50
C ASN A 25 -15.95 29.28 -0.97
N GLY A 26 -14.81 29.24 -0.25
CA GLY A 26 -14.75 28.86 1.17
C GLY A 26 -15.06 27.38 1.41
N ASP A 27 -15.01 26.54 0.38
CA ASP A 27 -15.27 25.10 0.50
C ASP A 27 -14.12 24.36 1.20
N LEU A 28 -12.92 24.95 1.23
CA LEU A 28 -11.77 24.43 1.97
C LEU A 28 -11.70 24.92 3.41
N ASP A 29 -12.70 25.65 3.92
CA ASP A 29 -12.73 26.06 5.33
C ASP A 29 -12.95 24.84 6.24
N ALA A 30 -12.26 24.79 7.38
CA ALA A 30 -12.32 23.66 8.32
C ALA A 30 -13.76 23.23 8.69
N THR A 31 -14.68 24.18 8.84
CA THR A 31 -16.10 23.88 9.13
C THR A 31 -16.78 23.15 7.98
N ARG A 32 -16.65 23.65 6.74
CA ARG A 32 -17.24 23.00 5.56
C ARG A 32 -16.60 21.66 5.27
N LEU A 33 -15.29 21.55 5.48
CA LEU A 33 -14.59 20.29 5.30
C LEU A 33 -15.08 19.24 6.31
N ASN A 34 -15.32 19.65 7.55
CA ASN A 34 -15.90 18.78 8.57
C ASN A 34 -17.29 18.26 8.18
N GLU A 35 -18.18 19.14 7.69
CA GLU A 35 -19.51 18.77 7.19
C GLU A 35 -19.41 17.84 5.98
N TRP A 36 -18.45 18.10 5.09
CA TRP A 36 -18.20 17.27 3.93
C TRP A 36 -17.74 15.86 4.33
N ILE A 37 -16.80 15.73 5.28
CA ILE A 37 -16.36 14.43 5.80
C ILE A 37 -17.54 13.66 6.42
N ASP A 38 -18.41 14.34 7.17
CA ASP A 38 -19.62 13.72 7.74
C ASP A 38 -20.58 13.21 6.65
N ALA A 39 -20.62 13.88 5.49
CA ALA A 39 -21.41 13.43 4.35
C ALA A 39 -20.78 12.24 3.60
N LEU A 40 -19.47 11.96 3.77
CA LEU A 40 -18.81 10.82 3.13
C LEU A 40 -19.13 9.49 3.81
N GLY A 41 -19.43 9.49 5.11
CA GLY A 41 -19.77 8.27 5.85
C GLY A 41 -19.76 8.44 7.36
N ASP A 42 -19.65 7.33 8.08
CA ASP A 42 -19.60 7.33 9.54
C ASP A 42 -18.24 7.82 10.07
N SER A 43 -18.19 9.10 10.41
CA SER A 43 -17.06 9.77 11.06
C SER A 43 -17.11 9.69 12.60
N GLY A 44 -18.20 9.17 13.16
CA GLY A 44 -18.52 9.26 14.59
C GLY A 44 -17.96 8.11 15.41
N ALA A 45 -17.95 6.88 14.88
CA ALA A 45 -17.37 5.76 15.61
C ALA A 45 -15.83 5.79 15.57
N SER A 46 -15.21 5.40 16.68
CA SER A 46 -13.76 5.37 16.84
C SER A 46 -13.12 4.24 16.02
N LEU A 47 -11.84 4.41 15.69
CA LEU A 47 -11.02 3.36 15.08
C LEU A 47 -10.54 2.37 16.15
N PRO A 48 -10.47 1.07 15.86
CA PRO A 48 -10.02 0.07 16.84
C PRO A 48 -8.56 0.28 17.31
N ASN A 49 -7.71 0.90 16.49
CA ASN A 49 -6.31 1.24 16.80
C ASN A 49 -6.04 2.73 16.58
N GLU A 50 -6.96 3.60 17.01
CA GLU A 50 -6.83 5.06 16.83
C GLU A 50 -5.58 5.64 17.51
N ASP A 51 -5.14 5.01 18.60
CA ASP A 51 -3.92 5.32 19.34
C ASP A 51 -2.62 5.03 18.54
N GLU A 52 -2.68 4.20 17.50
CA GLU A 52 -1.55 3.92 16.62
C GLU A 52 -1.42 4.92 15.46
N VAL A 53 -2.33 5.89 15.34
CA VAL A 53 -2.32 6.88 14.24
C VAL A 53 -1.24 7.93 14.51
N HIS A 54 -0.26 8.01 13.62
CA HIS A 54 0.78 9.05 13.68
C HIS A 54 0.43 10.20 12.75
N VAL A 55 0.11 11.36 13.32
CA VAL A 55 -0.11 12.62 12.59
C VAL A 55 1.00 13.61 12.95
N GLY A 56 1.65 14.20 11.95
CA GLY A 56 2.82 15.08 12.10
C GLY A 56 2.51 16.57 12.29
N SER A 57 1.23 16.96 12.44
CA SER A 57 0.85 18.35 12.71
C SER A 57 0.82 18.63 14.22
N GLU A 58 1.14 19.87 14.59
CA GLU A 58 1.01 20.37 15.97
C GLU A 58 -0.37 20.98 16.25
N ASP A 59 -1.17 21.28 15.21
CA ASP A 59 -2.52 21.83 15.36
C ASP A 59 -3.53 20.71 15.66
N GLU A 60 -4.25 20.85 16.78
CA GLU A 60 -5.30 19.92 17.18
C GLU A 60 -6.43 19.80 16.13
N ASN A 61 -6.72 20.87 15.39
CA ASN A 61 -7.73 20.87 14.35
C ASN A 61 -7.31 19.98 13.17
N ASP A 62 -6.06 20.07 12.75
CA ASP A 62 -5.48 19.27 11.67
C ASP A 62 -5.52 17.78 12.02
N ILE A 63 -5.09 17.46 13.24
CA ILE A 63 -5.11 16.10 13.77
C ILE A 63 -6.54 15.57 13.78
N ALA A 64 -7.48 16.35 14.33
CA ALA A 64 -8.88 15.96 14.40
C ALA A 64 -9.47 15.70 13.00
N LEU A 65 -9.11 16.52 12.02
CA LEU A 65 -9.64 16.45 10.66
C LEU A 65 -9.11 15.21 9.91
N ILE A 66 -7.82 14.89 10.05
CA ILE A 66 -7.23 13.64 9.50
C ILE A 66 -7.82 12.41 10.18
N VAL A 67 -7.90 12.40 11.51
CA VAL A 67 -8.48 11.27 12.26
C VAL A 67 -9.95 11.06 11.86
N LYS A 68 -10.71 12.14 11.71
CA LYS A 68 -12.10 12.11 11.27
C LYS A 68 -12.24 11.52 9.86
N LEU A 69 -11.34 11.89 8.94
CA LEU A 69 -11.28 11.27 7.61
C LEU A 69 -11.00 9.77 7.71
N LEU A 70 -10.02 9.36 8.52
CA LEU A 70 -9.68 7.95 8.71
C LEU A 70 -10.86 7.13 9.28
N ARG A 71 -11.67 7.72 10.18
CA ARG A 71 -12.90 7.08 10.69
C ARG A 71 -13.90 6.75 9.58
N VAL A 72 -14.07 7.63 8.59
CA VAL A 72 -14.93 7.36 7.41
C VAL A 72 -14.43 6.16 6.59
N PHE A 73 -13.11 5.96 6.57
CA PHE A 73 -12.44 4.87 5.86
C PHE A 73 -12.10 3.67 6.75
N ARG A 74 -12.78 3.49 7.90
CA ARG A 74 -12.51 2.42 8.88
C ARG A 74 -12.35 1.03 8.27
N LYS A 75 -13.20 0.66 7.29
CA LYS A 75 -13.13 -0.66 6.61
C LYS A 75 -11.81 -0.94 5.90
N LEU A 76 -11.13 0.10 5.43
CA LEU A 76 -9.82 -0.01 4.79
C LEU A 76 -8.70 -0.19 5.83
N LEU A 77 -8.98 0.11 7.10
CA LEU A 77 -8.03 0.00 8.22
C LEU A 77 -8.25 -1.28 9.04
N GLU A 78 -9.42 -1.89 8.94
CA GLU A 78 -9.76 -3.16 9.57
C GLU A 78 -9.19 -4.34 8.78
N ASN A 79 -8.40 -5.17 9.46
CA ASN A 79 -7.89 -6.41 8.89
C ASN A 79 -8.91 -7.52 9.22
N GLU A 80 -9.94 -7.69 8.39
CA GLU A 80 -10.84 -8.84 8.51
C GLU A 80 -10.02 -10.12 8.28
N GLY A 81 -9.81 -10.86 9.36
CA GLY A 81 -8.78 -11.89 9.46
C GLY A 81 -8.86 -13.05 8.46
N SER A 82 -7.68 -13.68 8.34
CA SER A 82 -7.30 -14.98 7.75
C SER A 82 -7.43 -15.21 6.25
N TYR A 83 -8.06 -14.33 5.47
CA TYR A 83 -8.15 -14.49 4.02
C TYR A 83 -7.56 -13.23 3.39
N PRO A 84 -6.63 -13.34 2.42
CA PRO A 84 -6.25 -12.16 1.68
C PRO A 84 -7.51 -11.61 1.01
N PRO A 85 -7.90 -10.35 1.25
CA PRO A 85 -9.01 -9.76 0.53
C PRO A 85 -8.67 -9.84 -0.96
N ALA A 86 -9.55 -10.47 -1.74
CA ALA A 86 -9.41 -10.43 -3.18
C ALA A 86 -9.52 -8.97 -3.59
N THR A 87 -8.47 -8.46 -4.24
CA THR A 87 -8.61 -7.17 -4.89
C THR A 87 -9.80 -7.27 -5.83
N ALA A 88 -10.63 -6.23 -5.87
CA ALA A 88 -11.80 -6.20 -6.76
C ALA A 88 -11.41 -6.16 -8.25
N LEU A 89 -10.10 -6.18 -8.53
CA LEU A 89 -9.51 -6.07 -9.86
C LEU A 89 -9.23 -7.44 -10.44
N ASP A 90 -9.61 -7.62 -11.71
CA ASP A 90 -9.29 -8.81 -12.51
C ASP A 90 -7.84 -8.75 -13.02
N ILE A 91 -6.88 -8.74 -12.09
CA ILE A 91 -5.44 -8.74 -12.39
C ILE A 91 -4.85 -10.03 -11.86
N HIS A 92 -4.23 -10.77 -12.77
CA HIS A 92 -3.58 -12.04 -12.48
C HIS A 92 -2.05 -11.92 -12.62
N HIS A 93 -1.33 -12.61 -11.73
CA HIS A 93 0.10 -12.79 -11.83
C HIS A 93 0.40 -13.94 -12.80
N HIS A 94 1.17 -13.63 -13.84
CA HIS A 94 1.65 -14.59 -14.81
C HIS A 94 3.11 -14.95 -14.60
N ILE A 95 3.44 -16.22 -14.82
CA ILE A 95 4.79 -16.76 -14.70
C ILE A 95 5.23 -17.28 -16.07
N ASP A 96 5.84 -16.40 -16.86
CA ASP A 96 6.42 -16.77 -18.15
C ASP A 96 7.68 -17.61 -17.94
N THR A 97 7.56 -18.91 -18.23
CA THR A 97 8.66 -19.88 -18.18
C THR A 97 9.37 -20.01 -19.53
N GLY A 98 8.91 -19.31 -20.58
CA GLY A 98 9.43 -19.41 -21.94
C GLY A 98 9.44 -20.87 -22.43
N ASN A 99 10.62 -21.37 -22.76
CA ASN A 99 10.82 -22.77 -23.19
C ASN A 99 11.31 -23.70 -22.07
N ALA A 100 11.26 -23.26 -20.80
CA ALA A 100 11.76 -24.06 -19.68
C ALA A 100 10.85 -25.27 -19.42
N ALA A 101 11.46 -26.45 -19.37
CA ALA A 101 10.76 -27.67 -18.98
C ALA A 101 10.41 -27.65 -17.48
N PRO A 102 9.35 -28.39 -17.06
CA PRO A 102 8.97 -28.49 -15.66
C PRO A 102 10.11 -28.96 -14.77
N ASN A 103 10.29 -28.29 -13.63
CA ASN A 103 11.35 -28.58 -12.68
C ASN A 103 10.76 -29.08 -11.35
N LEU A 104 10.88 -30.40 -11.10
CA LEU A 104 10.49 -31.02 -9.84
C LEU A 104 11.73 -31.26 -8.97
N LEU A 105 12.00 -30.30 -8.09
CA LEU A 105 13.10 -30.38 -7.14
C LEU A 105 12.75 -31.30 -5.97
N LYS A 106 13.75 -32.04 -5.50
CA LYS A 106 13.60 -32.91 -4.33
C LYS A 106 13.37 -32.07 -3.06
N ARG A 107 12.47 -32.57 -2.20
CA ARG A 107 12.23 -32.03 -0.87
C ARG A 107 13.53 -31.96 -0.06
N ARG A 108 13.77 -30.85 0.64
CA ARG A 108 14.85 -30.74 1.63
C ARG A 108 14.54 -31.56 2.87
N ARG A 109 15.56 -32.11 3.53
CA ARG A 109 15.42 -32.74 4.84
C ARG A 109 15.21 -31.66 5.89
N GLN A 110 14.09 -31.73 6.60
CA GLN A 110 13.73 -30.80 7.68
C GLN A 110 13.70 -31.58 9.01
N ALA A 111 13.98 -30.91 10.12
CA ALA A 111 13.83 -31.48 11.45
C ALA A 111 12.35 -31.74 11.77
N GLN A 112 12.06 -32.65 12.69
CA GLN A 112 10.67 -33.00 13.03
C GLN A 112 9.89 -31.81 13.63
N SER A 113 10.56 -30.92 14.37
CA SER A 113 9.97 -29.67 14.88
C SER A 113 9.57 -28.72 13.75
N GLU A 114 10.41 -28.58 12.73
CA GLU A 114 10.16 -27.76 11.55
C GLU A 114 9.03 -28.33 10.69
N ASP A 115 9.00 -29.65 10.50
CA ASP A 115 7.92 -30.34 9.80
C ASP A 115 6.55 -30.08 10.47
N LYS A 116 6.48 -29.98 11.81
CA LYS A 116 5.24 -29.64 12.50
C LYS A 116 4.77 -28.23 12.13
N ILE A 117 5.66 -27.24 12.17
CA ILE A 117 5.39 -25.84 11.80
C ILE A 117 4.92 -25.76 10.35
N ILE A 118 5.61 -26.44 9.42
CA ILE A 118 5.23 -26.47 8.00
C ILE A 118 3.81 -27.00 7.84
N ASN A 119 3.48 -28.11 8.51
CA ASN A 119 2.17 -28.74 8.39
C ASN A 119 1.04 -27.89 9.01
N GLU A 120 1.31 -27.18 10.10
CA GLU A 120 0.34 -26.27 10.72
C GLU A 120 0.07 -25.07 9.79
N ASN A 121 1.12 -24.48 9.22
CA ASN A 121 0.97 -23.39 8.25
C ASN A 121 0.23 -23.84 6.99
N VAL A 122 0.55 -25.02 6.43
CA VAL A 122 -0.18 -25.58 5.28
C VAL A 122 -1.66 -25.79 5.60
N LYS A 123 -1.98 -26.28 6.80
CA LYS A 123 -3.37 -26.45 7.23
C LYS A 123 -4.10 -25.10 7.30
N GLN A 124 -3.44 -24.07 7.84
CA GLN A 124 -4.00 -22.71 7.87
C GLN A 124 -4.19 -22.15 6.47
N MET A 125 -3.20 -22.29 5.58
CA MET A 125 -3.27 -21.79 4.20
C MET A 125 -4.33 -22.52 3.35
N LEU A 126 -4.52 -23.83 3.55
CA LEU A 126 -5.61 -24.59 2.93
C LEU A 126 -6.98 -24.14 3.45
N GLY A 127 -7.12 -23.99 4.78
CA GLY A 127 -8.34 -23.46 5.39
C GLY A 127 -8.65 -22.04 4.91
N ALA A 128 -7.60 -21.24 4.67
CA ALA A 128 -7.67 -19.89 4.15
C ALA A 128 -7.85 -19.81 2.62
N GLY A 129 -7.87 -20.93 1.90
CA GLY A 129 -7.95 -20.92 0.42
C GLY A 129 -6.78 -20.21 -0.28
N VAL A 130 -5.63 -20.08 0.40
CA VAL A 130 -4.42 -19.46 -0.18
C VAL A 130 -3.67 -20.43 -1.09
N ILE A 131 -3.77 -21.72 -0.78
CA ILE A 131 -3.19 -22.82 -1.55
C ILE A 131 -4.25 -23.91 -1.79
N GLU A 132 -4.00 -24.74 -2.78
CA GLU A 132 -4.78 -25.95 -3.09
C GLU A 132 -3.87 -27.16 -3.31
N GLU A 133 -4.44 -28.36 -3.32
CA GLU A 133 -3.72 -29.57 -3.70
C GLU A 133 -3.34 -29.51 -5.18
N GLY A 134 -2.10 -29.87 -5.50
CA GLY A 134 -1.58 -29.86 -6.87
C GLY A 134 -1.29 -31.26 -7.39
N GLN A 135 -1.19 -31.39 -8.71
CA GLN A 135 -0.76 -32.63 -9.39
C GLN A 135 0.24 -32.34 -10.54
N GLY A 136 0.82 -31.15 -10.55
CA GLY A 136 1.67 -30.66 -11.63
C GLY A 136 3.10 -31.24 -11.64
N ALA A 137 3.80 -31.02 -12.76
CA ALA A 137 5.18 -31.49 -12.98
C ALA A 137 6.27 -30.54 -12.45
N TRP A 138 5.87 -29.38 -11.93
CA TRP A 138 6.73 -28.40 -11.26
C TRP A 138 6.76 -28.68 -9.76
N GLY A 139 7.83 -28.34 -9.05
CA GLY A 139 7.81 -28.45 -7.59
C GLY A 139 9.07 -27.95 -6.93
N PHE A 140 8.91 -27.10 -5.94
CA PHE A 140 10.00 -26.46 -5.22
C PHE A 140 10.02 -26.88 -3.74
N PRO A 141 11.19 -27.01 -3.11
CA PRO A 141 11.27 -27.36 -1.69
C PRO A 141 10.84 -26.16 -0.82
N VAL A 142 10.08 -26.44 0.25
CA VAL A 142 9.71 -25.41 1.23
C VAL A 142 10.94 -24.92 1.99
N VAL A 143 11.07 -23.59 2.09
CA VAL A 143 12.04 -22.90 2.93
C VAL A 143 11.29 -22.13 4.01
N LEU A 144 11.58 -22.41 5.27
CA LEU A 144 11.03 -21.65 6.39
C LEU A 144 11.78 -20.33 6.53
N VAL A 145 11.05 -19.23 6.48
CA VAL A 145 11.57 -17.88 6.75
C VAL A 145 10.83 -17.34 7.97
N GLN A 146 11.56 -17.03 9.03
CA GLN A 146 11.00 -16.32 10.19
C GLN A 146 10.84 -14.85 9.82
N LYS A 147 9.59 -14.42 9.59
CA LYS A 147 9.27 -12.99 9.49
C LYS A 147 9.26 -12.39 10.90
N LYS A 148 9.80 -11.17 11.06
CA LYS A 148 9.86 -10.49 12.36
C LYS A 148 8.48 -10.05 12.88
N ASP A 149 7.49 -9.99 12.01
CA ASP A 149 6.24 -9.27 12.22
C ASP A 149 4.98 -10.03 11.75
N GLY A 150 5.09 -11.36 11.52
CA GLY A 150 3.93 -12.22 11.22
C GLY A 150 3.14 -11.82 9.97
N GLU A 151 3.72 -10.95 9.13
CA GLU A 151 2.99 -10.21 8.11
C GLU A 151 2.67 -11.10 6.89
N VAL A 152 1.38 -11.30 6.65
CA VAL A 152 0.85 -11.89 5.43
C VAL A 152 0.50 -10.73 4.50
N ARG A 153 1.05 -10.73 3.28
CA ARG A 153 0.62 -9.83 2.20
C ARG A 153 0.33 -10.66 0.98
N PHE A 154 -0.90 -10.66 0.51
CA PHE A 154 -1.25 -11.23 -0.78
C PHE A 154 -2.45 -10.46 -1.32
N CYS A 155 -2.31 -9.85 -2.50
CA CYS A 155 -3.39 -9.06 -3.10
C CYS A 155 -3.61 -9.41 -4.59
N ILE A 156 -2.95 -10.46 -5.11
CA ILE A 156 -3.02 -10.82 -6.54
C ILE A 156 -3.11 -12.34 -6.69
N LEU A 157 -4.09 -12.79 -7.49
CA LEU A 157 -4.26 -14.19 -7.85
C LEU A 157 -3.19 -14.61 -8.86
N VAL A 158 -2.68 -15.83 -8.73
CA VAL A 158 -1.89 -16.45 -9.80
C VAL A 158 -2.85 -16.91 -10.89
N ALA A 159 -2.53 -16.62 -12.15
CA ALA A 159 -3.31 -17.10 -13.28
C ALA A 159 -3.49 -18.63 -13.19
N PRO A 160 -4.69 -19.19 -13.41
CA PRO A 160 -4.95 -20.62 -13.23
C PRO A 160 -3.95 -21.54 -13.94
N GLU A 161 -3.52 -21.16 -15.14
CA GLU A 161 -2.51 -21.84 -15.96
C GLU A 161 -1.09 -21.80 -15.39
N ASP A 162 -0.79 -20.82 -14.54
CA ASP A 162 0.54 -20.57 -13.98
C ASP A 162 0.69 -21.05 -12.52
N ARG A 163 -0.37 -21.65 -11.94
CA ARG A 163 -0.35 -22.10 -10.54
C ARG A 163 0.65 -23.24 -10.31
N ASP A 164 0.80 -24.14 -11.26
CA ASP A 164 1.69 -25.30 -11.10
C ASP A 164 3.16 -24.86 -10.94
N GLN A 165 3.56 -23.76 -11.57
CA GLN A 165 4.88 -23.13 -11.48
C GLN A 165 5.17 -22.61 -10.06
N THR A 166 4.18 -22.55 -9.18
CA THR A 166 4.32 -22.18 -7.77
C THR A 166 4.28 -23.38 -6.82
N ALA A 167 4.21 -24.60 -7.36
CA ALA A 167 3.97 -25.78 -6.56
C ALA A 167 5.12 -26.12 -5.62
N PHE A 168 4.80 -26.67 -4.45
CA PHE A 168 5.77 -27.09 -3.46
C PHE A 168 5.37 -28.40 -2.78
N THR A 169 6.39 -29.15 -2.36
CA THR A 169 6.22 -30.48 -1.76
C THR A 169 6.50 -30.45 -0.27
N THR A 170 5.56 -30.94 0.54
CA THR A 170 5.74 -31.20 1.96
C THR A 170 5.75 -32.69 2.25
N LYS A 171 5.89 -33.08 3.53
CA LYS A 171 5.81 -34.49 3.93
C LYS A 171 4.41 -35.07 3.74
N LYS A 172 3.36 -34.24 3.81
CA LYS A 172 1.96 -34.69 3.77
C LYS A 172 1.32 -34.62 2.38
N GLY A 173 1.92 -33.88 1.46
CA GLY A 173 1.33 -33.71 0.14
C GLY A 173 2.08 -32.72 -0.73
N PHE A 174 1.46 -32.46 -1.87
CA PHE A 174 1.94 -31.55 -2.89
C PHE A 174 0.88 -30.47 -3.11
N TYR A 175 1.30 -29.21 -3.07
CA TYR A 175 0.40 -28.06 -3.03
C TYR A 175 0.84 -27.01 -4.03
N ARG A 176 -0.09 -26.17 -4.49
CA ARG A 176 0.18 -25.03 -5.36
C ARG A 176 -0.53 -23.78 -4.85
N CYS A 177 0.02 -22.61 -5.16
CA CYS A 177 -0.51 -21.35 -4.66
C CYS A 177 -1.63 -20.83 -5.58
N ILE A 178 -2.74 -20.41 -4.98
CA ILE A 178 -3.80 -19.68 -5.67
C ILE A 178 -3.45 -18.19 -5.72
N TRP A 179 -2.72 -17.71 -4.72
CA TRP A 179 -2.28 -16.32 -4.57
C TRP A 179 -0.78 -16.20 -4.76
N MET A 180 -0.33 -15.05 -5.27
CA MET A 180 1.07 -14.81 -5.62
C MET A 180 2.02 -14.98 -4.42
N PRO A 181 2.83 -16.06 -4.34
CA PRO A 181 3.73 -16.26 -3.22
C PRO A 181 4.90 -15.26 -3.22
N PHE A 182 5.52 -15.07 -2.05
CA PHE A 182 6.75 -14.28 -1.94
C PHE A 182 7.91 -14.97 -2.66
N GLY A 183 8.84 -14.16 -3.18
CA GLY A 183 10.08 -14.65 -3.80
C GLY A 183 9.99 -14.89 -5.31
N LEU A 184 8.82 -14.70 -5.93
CA LEU A 184 8.72 -14.68 -7.39
C LEU A 184 9.37 -13.42 -7.96
N THR A 185 10.23 -13.59 -8.97
CA THR A 185 11.01 -12.50 -9.58
C THR A 185 10.14 -11.37 -10.13
N ASN A 186 9.01 -11.73 -10.74
CA ASN A 186 8.13 -10.75 -11.39
C ASN A 186 7.00 -10.24 -10.48
N ALA A 187 6.90 -10.72 -9.24
CA ALA A 187 5.85 -10.30 -8.30
C ALA A 187 5.84 -8.79 -8.04
N PRO A 188 6.97 -8.11 -7.76
CA PRO A 188 6.99 -6.66 -7.54
C PRO A 188 6.47 -5.87 -8.74
N SER A 189 6.80 -6.32 -9.96
CA SER A 189 6.34 -5.67 -11.20
C SER A 189 4.84 -5.81 -11.43
N THR A 190 4.27 -6.94 -11.02
CA THR A 190 2.82 -7.19 -11.11
C THR A 190 2.07 -6.32 -10.11
N PHE A 191 2.60 -6.21 -8.89
CA PHE A 191 2.05 -5.33 -7.87
C PHE A 191 2.11 -3.86 -8.28
N GLN A 192 3.25 -3.39 -8.80
CA GLN A 192 3.36 -2.02 -9.33
C GLN A 192 2.34 -1.74 -10.44
N ARG A 193 2.12 -2.69 -11.36
CA ARG A 193 1.12 -2.56 -12.43
C ARG A 193 -0.30 -2.42 -11.87
N MET A 194 -0.64 -3.24 -10.87
CA MET A 194 -1.92 -3.13 -10.17
C MET A 194 -2.08 -1.75 -9.53
N MET A 195 -1.09 -1.27 -8.78
CA MET A 195 -1.16 0.03 -8.11
C MET A 195 -1.26 1.20 -9.09
N ASN A 196 -0.52 1.13 -10.22
CA ASN A 196 -0.62 2.12 -11.29
C ASN A 196 -2.03 2.16 -11.90
N HIS A 197 -2.74 1.03 -11.92
CA HIS A 197 -4.13 0.96 -12.39
C HIS A 197 -5.09 1.57 -11.37
N VAL A 198 -4.98 1.20 -10.09
CA VAL A 198 -5.82 1.73 -8.99
C VAL A 198 -5.74 3.26 -8.91
N LEU A 199 -4.51 3.79 -8.94
CA LEU A 199 -4.21 5.22 -8.73
C LEU A 199 -3.98 5.96 -10.04
N ARG A 200 -4.56 5.44 -11.14
CA ARG A 200 -4.46 6.07 -12.45
C ARG A 200 -5.06 7.47 -12.41
N GLY A 201 -4.27 8.45 -12.85
CA GLY A 201 -4.65 9.86 -12.90
C GLY A 201 -4.30 10.66 -11.64
N LEU A 202 -4.09 9.99 -10.49
CA LEU A 202 -3.60 10.62 -9.25
C LEU A 202 -2.07 10.57 -9.17
N THR A 203 -1.49 9.52 -9.76
CA THR A 203 -0.06 9.33 -9.88
C THR A 203 0.61 10.53 -10.57
N TRP A 204 1.71 11.01 -9.99
CA TRP A 204 2.48 12.19 -10.43
C TRP A 204 1.78 13.55 -10.25
N SER A 205 0.51 13.57 -9.83
CA SER A 205 -0.22 14.80 -9.53
C SER A 205 -0.30 15.03 -8.02
N THR A 206 -0.87 14.05 -7.30
CA THR A 206 -1.14 14.14 -5.85
C THR A 206 -0.55 12.96 -5.09
N CYS A 207 -0.21 11.86 -5.77
CA CYS A 207 0.45 10.73 -5.15
C CYS A 207 1.58 10.13 -5.99
N LEU A 208 2.53 9.50 -5.31
CA LEU A 208 3.62 8.72 -5.86
C LEU A 208 3.52 7.31 -5.32
N VAL A 209 3.84 6.33 -6.17
CA VAL A 209 3.64 4.92 -5.88
C VAL A 209 4.89 4.18 -6.30
N TYR A 210 5.53 3.50 -5.36
CA TYR A 210 6.63 2.60 -5.63
C TYR A 210 6.47 1.31 -4.84
N LEU A 211 6.31 0.20 -5.56
CA LEU A 211 6.01 -1.11 -4.99
C LEU A 211 4.84 -1.00 -4.00
N ASP A 212 5.11 -1.27 -2.72
CA ASP A 212 4.10 -1.30 -1.66
C ASP A 212 3.91 0.06 -0.96
N ASP A 213 4.68 1.10 -1.34
CA ASP A 213 4.69 2.37 -0.62
C ASP A 213 4.03 3.48 -1.44
N ILE A 214 3.01 4.13 -0.87
CA ILE A 214 2.36 5.32 -1.43
C ILE A 214 2.76 6.55 -0.64
N VAL A 215 3.11 7.59 -1.37
CA VAL A 215 3.34 8.94 -0.83
C VAL A 215 2.27 9.85 -1.42
N VAL A 216 1.42 10.41 -0.57
CA VAL A 216 0.48 11.49 -0.96
C VAL A 216 1.14 12.80 -0.58
N PHE A 217 1.23 13.73 -1.51
CA PHE A 217 1.88 15.02 -1.31
C PHE A 217 0.99 16.12 -1.87
N THR A 218 0.85 17.22 -1.13
CA THR A 218 -0.05 18.31 -1.51
C THR A 218 0.61 19.66 -1.22
N ARG A 219 0.25 20.66 -2.03
CA ARG A 219 0.64 22.06 -1.82
C ARG A 219 -0.57 22.90 -1.45
N GLY A 220 -0.50 23.66 -0.36
CA GLY A 220 -1.57 24.56 0.05
C GLY A 220 -2.37 24.04 1.24
N GLY A 221 -1.67 23.62 2.29
CA GLY A 221 -2.27 23.36 3.61
C GLY A 221 -2.93 21.99 3.78
N ILE A 222 -3.40 21.76 5.01
CA ILE A 222 -3.99 20.50 5.45
C ILE A 222 -5.38 20.25 4.85
N GLU A 223 -6.12 21.31 4.55
CA GLU A 223 -7.50 21.23 4.07
C GLU A 223 -7.52 20.65 2.67
N ARG A 224 -6.63 21.15 1.81
CA ARG A 224 -6.38 20.56 0.49
C ARG A 224 -5.80 19.16 0.62
N HIS A 225 -4.85 18.93 1.54
CA HIS A 225 -4.27 17.62 1.79
C HIS A 225 -5.34 16.57 2.06
N THR A 226 -6.34 16.93 2.85
CA THR A 226 -7.42 16.04 3.27
C THR A 226 -8.30 15.64 2.08
N VAL A 227 -8.63 16.57 1.19
CA VAL A 227 -9.43 16.25 -0.01
C VAL A 227 -8.66 15.31 -0.95
N GLU A 228 -7.37 15.55 -1.17
CA GLU A 228 -6.54 14.70 -2.04
C GLU A 228 -6.29 13.33 -1.40
N LEU A 229 -6.05 13.28 -0.09
CA LEU A 229 -5.93 12.04 0.68
C LEU A 229 -7.23 11.22 0.61
N ALA A 230 -8.39 11.86 0.73
CA ALA A 230 -9.70 11.21 0.60
C ALA A 230 -9.86 10.55 -0.78
N CYS A 231 -9.39 11.18 -1.86
CA CYS A 231 -9.40 10.59 -3.20
C CYS A 231 -8.56 9.30 -3.25
N VAL A 232 -7.36 9.32 -2.66
CA VAL A 232 -6.47 8.15 -2.62
C VAL A 232 -7.08 7.02 -1.77
N LEU A 233 -7.60 7.34 -0.58
CA LEU A 233 -8.24 6.36 0.30
C LEU A 233 -9.48 5.71 -0.33
N GLU A 234 -10.30 6.48 -1.05
CA GLU A 234 -11.46 5.93 -1.78
C GLU A 234 -11.03 4.97 -2.90
N ARG A 235 -9.99 5.32 -3.69
CA ARG A 235 -9.46 4.42 -4.73
C ARG A 235 -8.96 3.10 -4.16
N LEU A 236 -8.24 3.16 -3.04
CA LEU A 236 -7.75 1.98 -2.34
C LEU A 236 -8.91 1.15 -1.77
N SER A 237 -9.93 1.80 -1.21
CA SER A 237 -11.12 1.13 -0.67
C SER A 237 -11.91 0.43 -1.76
N MET A 238 -12.12 1.07 -2.91
CA MET A 238 -12.76 0.46 -4.09
C MET A 238 -11.97 -0.71 -4.66
N ALA A 239 -10.65 -0.67 -4.56
CA ALA A 239 -9.78 -1.78 -4.98
C ALA A 239 -9.77 -2.95 -3.99
N GLY A 240 -10.39 -2.82 -2.81
CA GLY A 240 -10.40 -3.84 -1.76
C GLY A 240 -9.06 -3.96 -1.02
N MET A 241 -8.28 -2.88 -0.99
CA MET A 241 -6.98 -2.86 -0.31
C MET A 241 -7.12 -2.47 1.16
N THR A 242 -6.21 -2.98 1.99
CA THR A 242 -6.17 -2.69 3.43
C THR A 242 -4.87 -1.99 3.81
N LEU A 243 -4.94 -0.99 4.70
CA LEU A 243 -3.77 -0.29 5.23
C LEU A 243 -3.46 -0.74 6.65
N LYS A 244 -2.17 -0.81 6.95
CA LYS A 244 -1.69 -1.02 8.32
C LYS A 244 -1.41 0.33 8.99
N LEU A 245 -2.35 0.79 9.83
CA LEU A 245 -2.28 2.08 10.52
C LEU A 245 -0.94 2.33 11.21
N LYS A 246 -0.45 1.36 11.99
CA LYS A 246 0.84 1.43 12.70
C LYS A 246 2.04 1.81 11.84
N LYS A 247 2.02 1.52 10.54
CA LYS A 247 3.13 1.87 9.63
C LYS A 247 2.89 3.20 8.91
N CYS A 248 1.65 3.70 8.89
CA CYS A 248 1.27 4.92 8.20
C CYS A 248 1.66 6.16 9.02
N ASN A 249 2.07 7.21 8.32
CA ASN A 249 2.33 8.53 8.88
C ASN A 249 1.53 9.55 8.08
N PHE A 250 0.74 10.38 8.73
CA PHE A 250 -0.13 11.35 8.10
C PHE A 250 0.31 12.77 8.43
N ALA A 251 0.02 13.71 7.53
CA ALA A 251 0.30 15.13 7.70
C ALA A 251 1.71 15.46 8.22
N MET A 252 2.74 14.86 7.63
CA MET A 252 4.15 15.12 7.92
C MET A 252 4.70 16.18 6.98
N THR A 253 5.57 17.06 7.48
CA THR A 253 6.34 18.04 6.68
C THR A 253 7.67 17.47 6.16
N SER A 254 8.16 16.40 6.77
CA SER A 254 9.34 15.66 6.34
C SER A 254 9.18 14.15 6.53
N MET A 255 9.81 13.35 5.66
CA MET A 255 9.78 11.89 5.75
C MET A 255 11.00 11.24 5.11
N VAL A 256 11.37 10.04 5.56
CA VAL A 256 12.40 9.24 4.90
C VAL A 256 11.75 8.25 3.95
N TYR A 257 12.11 8.33 2.66
CA TYR A 257 11.60 7.48 1.60
C TYR A 257 12.73 6.89 0.75
N LEU A 258 12.73 5.57 0.56
CA LEU A 258 13.79 4.85 -0.19
C LEU A 258 15.23 5.20 0.26
N GLY A 259 15.42 5.56 1.53
CA GLY A 259 16.72 5.93 2.09
C GLY A 259 17.10 7.40 1.90
N HIS A 260 16.19 8.24 1.38
CA HIS A 260 16.36 9.68 1.23
C HIS A 260 15.43 10.43 2.16
N GLU A 261 15.94 11.45 2.83
CA GLU A 261 15.12 12.40 3.58
C GLU A 261 14.46 13.36 2.59
N LEU A 262 13.14 13.39 2.60
CA LEU A 262 12.31 14.25 1.77
C LEU A 262 11.79 15.38 2.67
N THR A 263 12.26 16.60 2.42
CA THR A 263 11.81 17.83 3.07
C THR A 263 11.17 18.73 2.02
N GLY A 264 9.84 18.86 2.06
CA GLY A 264 9.08 19.59 1.04
C GLY A 264 9.05 18.94 -0.35
N PHE A 265 8.14 19.42 -1.19
CA PHE A 265 7.78 18.91 -2.52
C PHE A 265 8.96 18.88 -3.49
N GLY A 266 9.80 19.92 -3.48
CA GLY A 266 11.00 20.00 -4.33
C GLY A 266 11.97 18.84 -4.05
N SER A 267 12.13 18.51 -2.77
CA SER A 267 12.96 17.39 -2.32
C SER A 267 12.27 16.04 -2.43
N ILE A 268 10.94 15.97 -2.64
CA ILE A 268 10.23 14.72 -2.95
C ILE A 268 10.44 14.33 -4.42
N MET A 269 10.40 15.31 -5.33
CA MET A 269 10.50 15.08 -6.78
C MET A 269 11.96 14.91 -7.28
N ALA A 270 12.92 15.61 -6.67
CA ALA A 270 14.33 15.59 -7.06
C ALA A 270 15.05 14.23 -6.87
N PRO A 271 14.95 13.52 -5.73
CA PRO A 271 15.56 12.21 -5.57
C PRO A 271 14.88 11.20 -6.49
N MET A 272 13.56 11.25 -6.70
CA MET A 272 12.87 10.30 -7.58
C MET A 272 13.35 10.40 -9.05
N THR A 273 13.49 11.62 -9.57
CA THR A 273 14.03 11.84 -10.93
C THR A 273 15.52 11.52 -11.06
N LYS A 274 16.26 11.50 -9.94
CA LYS A 274 17.68 11.13 -9.88
C LYS A 274 17.88 9.62 -9.66
N LEU A 275 17.00 8.96 -8.91
CA LEU A 275 17.00 7.52 -8.57
C LEU A 275 16.51 6.64 -9.72
N LEU A 276 15.66 7.19 -10.59
CA LEU A 276 15.18 6.50 -11.81
C LEU A 276 16.13 6.64 -13.01
N ARG A 277 17.23 7.42 -12.88
CA ARG A 277 18.26 7.52 -13.93
C ARG A 277 19.19 6.31 -13.83
N LYS A 278 19.31 5.58 -14.94
CA LYS A 278 20.06 4.34 -15.08
C LYS A 278 21.57 4.48 -14.78
N ASP A 279 22.08 5.71 -14.80
CA ASP A 279 23.51 6.03 -14.81
C ASP A 279 24.01 6.72 -13.52
N VAL A 280 23.19 6.74 -12.46
CA VAL A 280 23.56 7.40 -11.19
C VAL A 280 24.10 6.36 -10.21
N GLU A 281 25.34 6.56 -9.73
CA GLU A 281 25.91 5.77 -8.64
C GLU A 281 25.09 5.94 -7.35
N TRP A 282 24.70 4.80 -6.77
CA TRP A 282 23.92 4.75 -5.54
C TRP A 282 24.77 5.18 -4.35
N GLN A 283 24.42 6.31 -3.75
CA GLN A 283 24.98 6.71 -2.47
C GLN A 283 23.96 6.44 -1.37
N TRP A 284 24.22 5.41 -0.56
CA TRP A 284 23.47 5.17 0.66
C TRP A 284 23.74 6.32 1.63
N GLY A 285 22.69 7.10 1.95
CA GLY A 285 22.78 8.11 3.00
C GLY A 285 23.18 7.44 4.32
N SER A 286 24.38 7.73 4.83
CA SER A 286 24.68 7.45 6.23
C SER A 286 23.78 8.34 7.08
N ARG A 287 23.23 7.81 8.19
CA ARG A 287 22.57 8.61 9.23
C ARG A 287 23.50 9.76 9.63
N ARG A 288 23.33 10.94 9.04
CA ARG A 288 24.00 12.16 9.47
C ARG A 288 22.95 12.99 10.18
N GLY A 289 23.30 13.43 11.38
CA GLY A 289 22.48 14.31 12.17
C GLY A 289 22.20 15.62 11.44
N VAL A 290 21.02 16.14 11.76
CA VAL A 290 20.52 17.51 11.59
C VAL A 290 21.59 18.49 11.06
N SER A 291 21.45 18.87 9.79
CA SER A 291 21.93 20.17 9.32
C SER A 291 20.70 21.02 9.03
N GLU A 292 20.48 22.02 9.87
CA GLU A 292 19.54 23.12 9.64
C GLU A 292 20.01 23.91 8.41
N ASP A 293 19.37 23.67 7.26
CA ASP A 293 19.28 24.67 6.21
C ASP A 293 17.79 24.97 6.01
N GLN A 294 17.32 25.94 6.78
CA GLN A 294 16.00 26.54 6.69
C GLN A 294 15.89 27.39 5.43
N THR A 295 15.28 26.82 4.39
CA THR A 295 14.49 27.57 3.41
C THR A 295 13.29 26.75 2.98
N ALA A 296 12.33 26.57 3.89
CA ALA A 296 10.99 26.10 3.56
C ALA A 296 10.02 27.25 3.83
N VAL A 297 9.79 28.08 2.81
CA VAL A 297 8.57 28.87 2.70
C VAL A 297 7.75 28.09 1.69
N ASP A 298 6.83 27.23 2.16
CA ASP A 298 5.63 26.76 1.45
C ASP A 298 4.84 25.80 2.39
N ASP A 299 3.54 26.03 2.55
CA ASP A 299 2.60 25.21 3.35
C ASP A 299 2.36 23.83 2.70
N GLU A 300 3.33 22.92 2.85
CA GLU A 300 3.35 21.60 2.21
C GLU A 300 3.15 20.46 3.21
N VAL A 301 2.27 19.51 2.86
CA VAL A 301 1.84 18.42 3.73
C VAL A 301 1.89 17.09 2.99
N CYS A 302 2.39 16.04 3.64
CA CYS A 302 2.52 14.70 3.07
C CYS A 302 1.91 13.62 3.96
N ALA A 303 1.40 12.56 3.33
CA ALA A 303 1.03 11.31 4.00
C ALA A 303 1.83 10.16 3.38
N TYR A 304 2.44 9.36 4.25
CA TYR A 304 3.18 8.17 3.90
C TYR A 304 2.41 6.92 4.31
N LEU A 305 2.02 6.13 3.31
CA LEU A 305 1.30 4.88 3.48
C LEU A 305 2.19 3.74 3.01
N PRO A 306 3.08 3.24 3.89
CA PRO A 306 3.93 2.14 3.52
C PRO A 306 3.19 0.81 3.59
N ARG A 307 3.62 -0.10 2.72
CA ARG A 307 3.57 -1.53 2.97
C ARG A 307 2.17 -2.07 3.31
N PHE A 308 1.30 -2.12 2.30
CA PHE A 308 0.04 -2.90 2.27
C PHE A 308 0.24 -4.36 2.65
#